data_AF-A0A1Y4MXV7-F1
#
_entry.id   AF-A0A1Y4MXV7-F1
#
_cell.length_a   1.000
_cell.length_b   1.000
_cell.length_c   1.000
_cell.angle_alpha   90.00
_cell.angle_beta   90.00
_cell.angle_gamma   90.00
#
_symmetry.space_group_name_H-M   'P 1'
#
loop_
_entity.id
_entity.type
_entity.pdbx_description
1 polymer ?
#
loop_
_entity_poly.entity_id
_entity_poly.type
_entity_poly.pdbx_seq_one_letter_code
_entity_poly.pdbx_strand_id
1 'polypeptide(L)'
;MKRYIKSGVQIVGNDFVFDFEHNSKDDIIEIQTPQIFKSSINNNLYWFGYIFKPHVSSRDRTKFIHYLKGLSEPSISDADLKRFIQRPLQYLSPEVNLANLDCFVYPLSGRSKLVNTMIRVINQFTGHDTNRVNFEMIKSAPTDVQFDWKLFNSEWDTPETKLQYMQMKKYIEDILIPKIHQQNYFSIAKNVKAKYRPYIKNYLKFASTEESDNFSNLSNANILVIDDINASGSTLNEVLRILNSRNNRCNIYVYTLIEHTS
;
A
#
# COMPACT_ATOMS: atom_id res chain seq x y z
N MET A 1 10.38 28.95 6.09
CA MET A 1 9.19 28.59 6.90
C MET A 1 8.47 27.47 6.15
N LYS A 2 8.46 26.22 6.64
CA LYS A 2 7.72 25.13 5.97
C LYS A 2 6.23 25.51 5.98
N ARG A 3 5.62 25.71 4.80
CA ARG A 3 4.19 25.97 4.68
C ARG A 3 3.47 24.68 5.06
N TYR A 4 2.77 24.68 6.19
CA TYR A 4 1.91 23.56 6.55
C TYR A 4 0.74 23.53 5.56
N ILE A 5 0.74 22.55 4.65
CA ILE A 5 -0.44 22.20 3.86
C ILE A 5 -1.47 21.58 4.81
N LYS A 6 -2.71 22.04 4.69
CA LYS A 6 -3.84 21.67 5.52
C LYS A 6 -4.83 20.87 4.69
N SER A 7 -5.52 19.94 5.34
CA SER A 7 -6.52 19.08 4.71
C SER A 7 -7.30 18.33 5.78
N GLY A 8 -8.06 19.08 6.57
CA GLY A 8 -8.97 18.53 7.55
C GLY A 8 -10.17 17.84 6.90
N VAL A 9 -10.65 16.78 7.54
CA VAL A 9 -11.93 16.16 7.19
C VAL A 9 -12.70 15.91 8.47
N GLN A 10 -13.94 16.38 8.54
CA GLN A 10 -14.81 16.20 9.70
C GLN A 10 -16.01 15.32 9.36
N ILE A 11 -16.59 14.69 10.38
CA ILE A 11 -17.88 14.00 10.27
C ILE A 11 -18.95 14.93 10.80
N VAL A 12 -19.85 15.39 9.93
CA VAL A 12 -20.98 16.25 10.30
C VAL A 12 -22.26 15.49 9.99
N GLY A 13 -22.93 14.99 11.02
CA GLY A 13 -24.05 14.06 10.85
C GLY A 13 -23.59 12.76 10.22
N ASN A 14 -24.02 12.50 8.98
CA ASN A 14 -23.61 11.32 8.19
C ASN A 14 -22.65 11.66 7.05
N ASP A 15 -22.27 12.93 6.88
CA ASP A 15 -21.46 13.39 5.76
C ASP A 15 -20.00 13.65 6.17
N PHE A 16 -19.12 13.52 5.18
CA PHE A 16 -17.71 13.91 5.31
C PHE A 16 -17.51 15.29 4.72
N VAL A 17 -17.06 16.24 5.53
CA VAL A 17 -16.83 17.63 5.13
C VAL A 17 -15.33 17.87 5.04
N PHE A 18 -14.85 18.25 3.85
CA PHE A 18 -13.44 18.54 3.60
C PHE A 18 -13.16 20.02 3.80
N ASP A 19 -12.19 20.33 4.66
CA ASP A 19 -11.58 21.66 4.77
C ASP A 19 -10.12 21.57 4.34
N PHE A 20 -9.85 21.99 3.10
CA PHE A 20 -8.49 22.00 2.55
C PHE A 20 -7.67 23.22 2.97
N GLU A 21 -8.20 24.11 3.82
CA GLU A 21 -7.60 25.39 4.20
C GLU A 21 -7.39 25.52 5.72
N HIS A 22 -8.04 24.68 6.52
CA HIS A 22 -7.91 24.62 7.98
C HIS A 22 -7.80 23.17 8.47
N ASN A 23 -7.08 23.01 9.58
CA ASN A 23 -7.13 21.78 10.37
C ASN A 23 -7.91 22.09 11.65
N SER A 24 -8.83 21.21 12.02
CA SER A 24 -9.59 21.24 13.28
C SER A 24 -9.12 20.13 14.22
N LYS A 25 -9.39 20.31 15.52
CA LYS A 25 -9.22 19.23 16.51
C LYS A 25 -10.12 18.04 16.20
N ASP A 26 -11.30 18.31 15.64
CA ASP A 26 -12.31 17.31 15.30
C ASP A 26 -12.07 16.63 13.95
N ASP A 27 -10.99 16.97 13.24
CA ASP A 27 -10.68 16.24 11.99
C ASP A 27 -10.39 14.78 12.29
N ILE A 28 -10.89 13.90 11.43
CA ILE A 28 -10.72 12.45 11.55
C ILE A 28 -9.38 11.96 10.99
N ILE A 29 -8.72 12.78 10.19
CA ILE A 29 -7.43 12.47 9.57
C ILE A 29 -6.51 13.68 9.64
N GLU A 30 -5.22 13.42 9.55
CA GLU A 30 -4.19 14.45 9.47
C GLU A 30 -3.17 14.07 8.39
N ILE A 31 -2.65 15.08 7.68
CA ILE A 31 -1.55 14.84 6.74
C ILE A 31 -0.31 14.50 7.56
N GLN A 32 0.29 13.35 7.26
CA GLN A 32 1.54 12.96 7.89
C GLN A 32 2.72 13.60 7.16
N THR A 33 3.59 14.25 7.93
CA THR A 33 4.85 14.79 7.38
C THR A 33 5.68 13.64 6.81
N PRO A 34 6.33 13.80 5.64
CA PRO A 34 7.28 12.83 5.11
C PRO A 34 8.28 12.33 6.14
N GLN A 35 8.20 11.04 6.46
CA GLN A 35 9.15 10.34 7.33
C GLN A 35 9.93 9.34 6.50
N ILE A 36 11.14 9.74 6.14
CA ILE A 36 12.07 8.90 5.39
C ILE A 36 12.72 7.91 6.36
N PHE A 37 12.29 6.64 6.34
CA PHE A 37 12.94 5.56 7.08
C PHE A 37 13.26 4.39 6.16
N LYS A 38 14.31 3.62 6.47
CA LYS A 38 14.67 2.39 5.75
C LYS A 38 13.95 1.19 6.36
N SER A 39 13.22 0.44 5.54
CA SER A 39 12.68 -0.87 5.96
C SER A 39 13.76 -1.95 6.03
N SER A 40 13.48 -2.98 6.84
CA SER A 40 14.25 -4.22 6.93
C SER A 40 14.33 -4.99 5.60
N ILE A 41 13.45 -4.70 4.65
CA ILE A 41 13.41 -5.32 3.31
C ILE A 41 14.34 -4.58 2.30
N ASN A 42 15.23 -3.71 2.80
CA ASN A 42 16.22 -2.92 2.06
C ASN A 42 15.63 -1.78 1.20
N ASN A 43 16.36 -0.65 1.12
CA ASN A 43 16.13 0.55 0.28
C ASN A 43 14.83 1.36 0.38
N ASN A 44 13.82 0.95 1.13
CA ASN A 44 12.50 1.58 0.96
C ASN A 44 12.27 2.75 1.90
N LEU A 45 11.99 3.93 1.33
CA LEU A 45 11.38 5.07 2.02
C LEU A 45 9.87 4.88 2.05
N TYR A 46 9.25 4.83 3.22
CA TYR A 46 7.80 4.79 3.33
C TYR A 46 7.27 6.17 3.62
N TRP A 47 6.18 6.48 2.94
CA TRP A 47 5.42 7.65 3.31
C TRP A 47 3.92 7.41 3.17
N PHE A 48 3.21 7.91 4.18
CA PHE A 48 1.76 7.92 4.25
C PHE A 48 1.28 9.34 4.04
N GLY A 49 0.30 9.51 3.16
CA GLY A 49 -0.30 10.82 2.90
C GLY A 49 -1.10 11.31 4.09
N TYR A 50 -1.93 10.44 4.67
CA TYR A 50 -2.77 10.71 5.81
C TYR A 50 -2.72 9.58 6.84
N ILE A 51 -2.92 9.92 8.10
CA ILE A 51 -3.18 8.98 9.19
C ILE A 51 -4.51 9.33 9.87
N PHE A 52 -5.25 8.33 10.32
CA PHE A 52 -6.45 8.57 11.14
C PHE A 52 -6.07 9.04 12.54
N LYS A 53 -6.79 10.04 13.06
CA LYS A 53 -6.57 10.46 14.44
C LYS A 53 -7.01 9.36 15.42
N PRO A 54 -6.35 9.25 16.60
CA PRO A 54 -6.59 8.15 17.55
C PRO A 54 -8.04 8.04 18.03
N HIS A 55 -8.76 9.16 18.12
CA HIS A 55 -10.13 9.20 18.63
C HIS A 55 -11.18 8.67 17.63
N VAL A 56 -10.81 8.44 16.37
CA VAL A 56 -11.75 8.03 15.32
C VAL A 56 -12.01 6.53 15.40
N SER A 57 -13.29 6.15 15.49
CA SER A 57 -13.71 4.76 15.62
C SER A 57 -13.41 3.93 14.36
N SER A 58 -13.13 2.62 14.51
CA SER A 58 -12.92 1.72 13.37
C SER A 58 -14.10 1.71 12.39
N ARG A 59 -15.33 1.91 12.90
CA ARG A 59 -16.55 2.03 12.09
C ARG A 59 -16.46 3.26 11.18
N ASP A 60 -16.09 4.41 11.72
CA ASP A 60 -16.03 5.66 10.96
C ASP A 60 -14.85 5.68 10.00
N ARG A 61 -13.70 5.10 10.38
CA ARG A 61 -12.58 4.85 9.46
C ARG A 61 -13.02 4.02 8.26
N THR A 62 -13.76 2.94 8.50
CA THR A 62 -14.29 2.07 7.42
C THR A 62 -15.27 2.82 6.52
N LYS A 63 -16.19 3.60 7.10
CA LYS A 63 -17.13 4.45 6.34
C LYS A 63 -16.39 5.45 5.45
N PHE A 64 -15.38 6.13 6.00
CA PHE A 64 -14.60 7.12 5.24
C PHE A 64 -13.83 6.46 4.09
N ILE A 65 -13.22 5.31 4.34
CA ILE A 65 -12.56 4.51 3.30
C ILE A 65 -13.55 4.12 2.18
N HIS A 66 -14.75 3.66 2.53
CA HIS A 66 -15.78 3.34 1.54
C HIS A 66 -16.21 4.59 0.75
N TYR A 67 -16.36 5.73 1.42
CA TYR A 67 -16.67 7.00 0.78
C TYR A 67 -15.61 7.42 -0.24
N LEU A 68 -14.33 7.34 0.10
CA LEU A 68 -13.23 7.61 -0.83
C LEU A 68 -13.17 6.64 -2.00
N LYS A 69 -13.52 5.37 -1.77
CA LYS A 69 -13.58 4.34 -2.81
C LYS A 69 -14.82 4.43 -3.70
N GLY A 70 -15.77 5.31 -3.39
CA GLY A 70 -17.04 5.42 -4.10
C GLY A 70 -17.96 4.22 -3.86
N LEU A 71 -17.87 3.60 -2.68
CA LEU A 71 -18.66 2.44 -2.25
C LEU A 71 -19.81 2.84 -1.30
N SER A 72 -20.07 4.13 -1.11
CA SER A 72 -21.17 4.68 -0.30
C SER A 72 -21.91 5.78 -1.04
N GLU A 73 -23.15 6.04 -0.65
CA GLU A 73 -23.96 7.16 -1.12
C GLU A 73 -24.22 8.19 0.00
N PRO A 74 -24.00 9.50 -0.23
CA PRO A 74 -23.40 10.07 -1.45
C PRO A 74 -21.92 9.68 -1.59
N SER A 75 -21.44 9.62 -2.83
CA SER A 75 -20.03 9.39 -3.13
C SER A 75 -19.21 10.70 -3.15
N ILE A 76 -17.91 10.60 -2.91
CA ILE A 76 -17.01 11.76 -2.99
C ILE A 76 -17.02 12.38 -4.39
N SER A 77 -17.03 13.72 -4.44
CA SER A 77 -16.89 14.46 -5.69
C SER A 77 -15.51 14.23 -6.32
N ASP A 78 -15.43 14.23 -7.65
CA ASP A 78 -14.15 14.09 -8.36
C ASP A 78 -13.17 15.21 -8.02
N ALA A 79 -13.68 16.42 -7.75
CA ALA A 79 -12.87 17.58 -7.40
C ALA A 79 -12.24 17.41 -6.00
N ASP A 80 -13.04 17.02 -5.00
CA ASP A 80 -12.55 16.81 -3.64
C ASP A 80 -11.61 15.62 -3.58
N LEU A 81 -11.91 14.53 -4.28
CA LEU A 81 -11.03 13.37 -4.34
C LEU A 81 -9.67 13.72 -4.95
N LYS A 82 -9.65 14.50 -6.04
CA LYS A 82 -8.38 14.99 -6.62
C LYS A 82 -7.62 15.86 -5.64
N ARG A 83 -8.27 16.86 -5.03
CA ARG A 83 -7.62 17.73 -4.04
C ARG A 83 -7.07 16.93 -2.86
N PHE A 84 -7.84 15.95 -2.38
CA PHE A 84 -7.47 15.06 -1.29
C PHE A 84 -6.19 14.29 -1.60
N ILE A 85 -6.04 13.77 -2.82
CA ILE A 85 -4.82 13.06 -3.27
C ILE A 85 -3.65 14.02 -3.53
N GLN A 86 -3.92 15.19 -4.12
CA GLN A 86 -2.90 16.18 -4.48
C GLN A 86 -2.16 16.75 -3.26
N ARG A 87 -2.90 17.01 -2.17
CA ARG A 87 -2.38 17.68 -0.96
C ARG A 87 -1.19 16.94 -0.34
N PRO A 88 -1.26 15.61 -0.11
CA PRO A 88 -0.11 14.83 0.26
C PRO A 88 1.04 14.95 -0.75
N LEU A 89 0.78 14.76 -2.05
CA LEU A 89 1.86 14.74 -3.05
C LEU A 89 2.64 16.05 -3.10
N GLN A 90 2.00 17.19 -2.81
CA GLN A 90 2.67 18.48 -2.64
C GLN A 90 3.67 18.50 -1.47
N TYR A 91 3.41 17.77 -0.39
CA TYR A 91 4.38 17.58 0.71
C TYR A 91 5.52 16.64 0.33
N LEU A 92 5.21 15.57 -0.41
CA LEU A 92 6.19 14.57 -0.81
C LEU A 92 7.15 15.10 -1.88
N SER A 93 6.65 15.90 -2.82
CA SER A 93 7.38 16.41 -3.99
C SER A 93 8.78 16.97 -3.68
N PRO A 94 8.97 17.89 -2.71
CA PRO A 94 10.29 18.42 -2.41
C PRO A 94 11.24 17.42 -1.73
N GLU A 95 10.72 16.39 -1.07
CA GLU A 95 11.53 15.45 -0.27
C GLU A 95 12.08 14.29 -1.12
N VAL A 96 11.34 13.84 -2.14
CA VAL A 96 11.77 12.73 -3.04
C VAL A 96 12.05 13.17 -4.47
N ASN A 97 11.82 14.45 -4.79
CA ASN A 97 11.81 14.97 -6.15
C ASN A 97 10.98 14.12 -7.12
N LEU A 98 9.64 14.20 -6.98
CA LEU A 98 8.69 13.44 -7.80
C LEU A 98 8.93 13.59 -9.32
N ALA A 99 9.50 14.71 -9.77
CA ALA A 99 9.83 14.92 -11.18
C ALA A 99 10.88 13.92 -11.73
N ASN A 100 11.72 13.34 -10.85
CA ASN A 100 12.79 12.41 -11.20
C ASN A 100 12.39 10.93 -11.07
N LEU A 101 11.10 10.62 -10.99
CA LEU A 101 10.61 9.25 -10.96
C LEU A 101 10.59 8.64 -12.37
N ASP A 102 11.17 7.45 -12.49
CA ASP A 102 11.31 6.73 -13.75
C ASP A 102 10.07 5.88 -14.06
N CYS A 103 9.49 5.24 -13.03
CA CYS A 103 8.31 4.39 -13.21
C CYS A 103 7.46 4.25 -11.94
N PHE A 104 6.24 3.74 -12.13
CA PHE A 104 5.31 3.43 -11.05
C PHE A 104 5.02 1.94 -10.94
N VAL A 105 4.80 1.49 -9.72
CA VAL A 105 4.32 0.13 -9.44
C VAL A 105 3.09 0.24 -8.55
N TYR A 106 2.00 -0.44 -8.89
CA TYR A 106 0.80 -0.43 -8.06
C TYR A 106 0.04 -1.75 -8.12
N PRO A 107 -0.57 -2.20 -7.00
CA PRO A 107 -1.47 -3.34 -7.00
C PRO A 107 -2.74 -3.01 -7.78
N LEU A 108 -3.05 -3.83 -8.78
CA LEU A 108 -4.31 -3.73 -9.50
C LEU A 108 -5.44 -4.14 -8.56
N SER A 109 -6.13 -3.13 -8.04
CA SER A 109 -7.37 -3.27 -7.29
C SER A 109 -8.49 -2.92 -8.25
N GLY A 110 -9.04 -3.94 -8.92
CA GLY A 110 -9.95 -3.78 -10.06
C GLY A 110 -11.01 -2.70 -9.87
N ARG A 111 -11.29 -1.93 -10.94
CA ARG A 111 -12.29 -0.84 -11.01
C ARG A 111 -12.24 0.21 -9.87
N SER A 112 -11.20 0.25 -9.03
CA SER A 112 -11.10 1.24 -7.95
C SER A 112 -10.93 2.65 -8.53
N LYS A 113 -12.00 3.45 -8.45
CA LYS A 113 -12.00 4.86 -8.85
C LYS A 113 -10.89 5.64 -8.13
N LEU A 114 -10.59 5.26 -6.89
CA LEU A 114 -9.55 5.85 -6.06
C LEU A 114 -8.16 5.64 -6.68
N VAL A 115 -7.74 4.41 -6.95
CA VAL A 115 -6.41 4.10 -7.51
C VAL A 115 -6.22 4.73 -8.89
N ASN A 116 -7.22 4.65 -9.76
CA ASN A 116 -7.17 5.30 -11.07
C ASN A 116 -7.03 6.82 -10.95
N THR A 117 -7.72 7.43 -9.98
CA THR A 117 -7.57 8.87 -9.71
C THR A 117 -6.20 9.19 -9.13
N MET A 118 -5.66 8.33 -8.26
CA MET A 118 -4.30 8.48 -7.72
C MET A 118 -3.26 8.46 -8.82
N ILE A 119 -3.26 7.46 -9.70
CA ILE A 119 -2.34 7.37 -10.83
C ILE A 119 -2.44 8.62 -11.70
N ARG A 120 -3.66 9.05 -12.04
CA ARG A 120 -3.89 10.27 -12.84
C ARG A 120 -3.33 11.51 -12.17
N VAL A 121 -3.51 11.67 -10.85
CA VAL A 121 -2.97 12.81 -10.10
C VAL A 121 -1.46 12.74 -10.03
N ILE A 122 -0.87 11.58 -9.69
CA ILE A 122 0.60 11.41 -9.61
C ILE A 122 1.26 11.69 -10.96
N ASN A 123 0.64 11.29 -12.07
CA ASN A 123 1.09 11.62 -13.42
C ASN A 123 1.20 13.14 -13.67
N GLN A 124 0.47 13.98 -12.93
CA GLN A 124 0.59 15.45 -13.03
C GLN A 124 1.77 16.02 -12.23
N PHE A 125 2.30 15.29 -11.23
CA PHE A 125 3.42 15.72 -10.38
C PHE A 125 4.78 15.24 -10.86
N THR A 126 4.77 14.24 -11.72
CA THR A 126 5.96 13.62 -12.28
C THR A 126 6.07 14.18 -13.71
N GLY A 127 7.22 14.72 -14.13
CA GLY A 127 7.38 15.60 -15.33
C GLY A 127 6.84 15.13 -16.70
N HIS A 128 6.80 16.03 -17.69
CA HIS A 128 6.18 15.78 -19.00
C HIS A 128 7.07 15.08 -20.04
N ASP A 129 8.36 14.84 -19.75
CA ASP A 129 9.37 14.50 -20.77
C ASP A 129 10.02 13.10 -20.62
N THR A 130 9.61 12.28 -19.66
CA THR A 130 10.13 10.90 -19.51
C THR A 130 9.13 9.86 -20.02
N ASN A 131 9.60 8.91 -20.84
CA ASN A 131 8.85 7.71 -21.23
C ASN A 131 8.59 6.86 -19.98
N ARG A 132 7.53 7.19 -19.25
CA ARG A 132 7.16 6.48 -18.02
C ARG A 132 6.63 5.11 -18.34
N VAL A 133 7.18 4.12 -17.64
CA VAL A 133 6.62 2.77 -17.62
C VAL A 133 5.77 2.65 -16.35
N ASN A 134 4.60 2.04 -16.48
CA ASN A 134 3.76 1.67 -15.34
C ASN A 134 3.75 0.15 -15.25
N PHE A 135 3.96 -0.38 -14.04
CA PHE A 135 3.94 -1.81 -13.78
C PHE A 135 2.76 -2.15 -12.89
N GLU A 136 1.91 -3.03 -13.38
CA GLU A 136 0.71 -3.44 -12.66
C GLU A 136 0.94 -4.76 -11.92
N MET A 137 0.66 -4.75 -10.61
CA MET A 137 0.77 -5.95 -9.79
C MET A 137 -0.59 -6.61 -9.67
N ILE A 138 -0.80 -7.70 -10.40
CA ILE A 138 -2.04 -8.48 -10.41
C ILE A 138 -2.00 -9.60 -9.37
N LYS A 139 -3.17 -10.12 -9.01
CA LYS A 139 -3.28 -11.30 -8.13
C LYS A 139 -2.78 -12.55 -8.85
N SER A 140 -1.94 -13.32 -8.18
CA SER A 140 -1.54 -14.66 -8.64
C SER A 140 -2.68 -15.66 -8.49
N ALA A 141 -2.58 -16.81 -9.17
CA ALA A 141 -3.50 -17.90 -8.90
C ALA A 141 -3.31 -18.37 -7.45
N PRO A 142 -4.37 -18.77 -6.73
CA PRO A 142 -4.22 -19.22 -5.35
C PRO A 142 -3.25 -20.39 -5.20
N THR A 143 -3.11 -21.24 -6.23
CA THR A 143 -2.11 -22.33 -6.31
C THR A 143 -0.66 -21.85 -6.31
N ASP A 144 -0.40 -20.62 -6.74
CA ASP A 144 0.96 -20.05 -6.79
C ASP A 144 1.40 -19.46 -5.44
N VAL A 145 0.47 -19.29 -4.50
CA VAL A 145 0.73 -18.70 -3.18
C VAL A 145 1.63 -19.65 -2.38
N GLN A 146 2.69 -19.11 -1.79
CA GLN A 146 3.67 -19.87 -1.03
C GLN A 146 3.81 -19.37 0.40
N PHE A 147 4.43 -20.20 1.23
CA PHE A 147 4.85 -19.86 2.58
C PHE A 147 6.37 -19.63 2.61
N ASP A 148 6.81 -18.56 3.26
CA ASP A 148 8.21 -18.22 3.49
C ASP A 148 8.73 -18.96 4.72
N TRP A 149 9.00 -20.26 4.52
CA TRP A 149 9.57 -21.13 5.55
C TRP A 149 10.90 -20.63 6.09
N LYS A 150 11.71 -19.96 5.28
CA LYS A 150 13.02 -19.47 5.71
C LYS A 150 12.85 -18.41 6.79
N LEU A 151 12.04 -17.39 6.53
CA LEU A 151 11.75 -16.34 7.51
C LEU A 151 11.03 -16.90 8.74
N PHE A 152 10.01 -17.73 8.52
CA PHE A 152 9.24 -18.32 9.60
C PHE A 152 10.10 -19.16 10.55
N ASN A 153 10.94 -20.04 10.02
CA ASN A 153 11.81 -20.89 10.83
C ASN A 153 12.85 -20.06 11.59
N SER A 154 13.37 -18.98 11.00
CA SER A 154 14.33 -18.11 11.69
C SER A 154 13.75 -17.38 12.90
N GLU A 155 12.44 -17.16 12.94
CA GLU A 155 11.76 -16.47 14.05
C GLU A 155 11.16 -17.43 15.08
N TRP A 156 10.70 -18.60 14.66
CA TRP A 156 9.93 -19.52 15.49
C TRP A 156 10.62 -20.84 15.81
N ASP A 157 11.68 -21.22 15.09
CA ASP A 157 12.38 -22.48 15.39
C ASP A 157 13.47 -22.27 16.45
N THR A 158 13.06 -21.81 17.64
CA THR A 158 13.94 -21.59 18.81
C THR A 158 13.61 -22.57 19.94
N PRO A 159 14.54 -22.85 20.87
CA PRO A 159 14.27 -23.70 22.03
C PRO A 159 13.03 -23.26 22.83
N GLU A 160 12.82 -21.96 22.98
CA GLU A 160 11.73 -21.36 23.76
C GLU A 160 10.37 -21.49 23.07
N THR A 161 10.36 -21.50 21.74
CA THR A 161 9.15 -21.48 20.92
C THR A 161 8.83 -22.82 20.24
N LYS A 162 9.66 -23.84 20.44
CA LYS A 162 9.62 -25.13 19.71
C LYS A 162 8.25 -25.81 19.69
N LEU A 163 7.55 -25.87 20.82
CA LEU A 163 6.23 -26.51 20.90
C LEU A 163 5.19 -25.74 20.07
N GLN A 164 5.17 -24.41 20.21
CA GLN A 164 4.29 -23.53 19.45
C GLN A 164 4.62 -23.59 17.96
N TYR A 165 5.91 -23.61 17.59
CA TYR A 165 6.37 -23.77 16.23
C TYR A 165 5.85 -25.05 15.59
N MET A 166 5.96 -26.20 16.27
CA MET A 166 5.46 -27.47 15.72
C MET A 166 3.95 -27.44 15.48
N GLN A 167 3.18 -26.83 16.39
CA GLN A 167 1.73 -26.65 16.20
C GLN A 167 1.40 -25.72 15.03
N MET A 168 2.12 -24.60 14.92
CA MET A 168 1.94 -23.63 13.85
C MET A 168 2.34 -24.22 12.50
N LYS A 169 3.49 -24.89 12.42
CA LYS A 169 3.98 -25.58 11.23
C LYS A 169 2.95 -26.57 10.72
N LYS A 170 2.44 -27.44 11.60
CA LYS A 170 1.39 -28.41 11.26
C LYS A 170 0.14 -27.72 10.72
N TYR A 171 -0.33 -26.65 11.37
CA TYR A 171 -1.45 -25.86 10.86
C TYR A 171 -1.18 -25.26 9.47
N ILE A 172 0.04 -24.78 9.22
CA ILE A 172 0.41 -24.17 7.95
C ILE A 172 0.40 -25.21 6.81
N GLU A 173 1.05 -26.35 7.05
CA GLU A 173 1.20 -27.45 6.08
C GLU A 173 -0.13 -28.15 5.81
N ASP A 174 -0.89 -28.49 6.86
CA ASP A 174 -2.08 -29.34 6.72
C ASP A 174 -3.34 -28.53 6.41
N ILE A 175 -3.39 -27.24 6.79
CA ILE A 175 -4.63 -26.46 6.74
C ILE A 175 -4.46 -25.17 5.94
N LEU A 176 -3.55 -24.29 6.32
CA LEU A 176 -3.51 -22.92 5.78
C LEU A 176 -3.22 -22.92 4.28
N ILE A 177 -2.09 -23.50 3.85
CA ILE A 177 -1.68 -23.48 2.44
C ILE A 177 -2.63 -24.31 1.56
N PRO A 178 -3.02 -25.55 1.93
CA PRO A 178 -4.00 -26.30 1.16
C PRO A 178 -5.33 -25.55 1.00
N LYS A 179 -5.83 -24.91 2.06
CA LYS A 179 -7.07 -24.13 2.01
C LYS A 179 -6.95 -22.88 1.15
N ILE A 180 -5.76 -22.29 1.03
CA ILE A 180 -5.53 -21.18 0.11
C ILE A 180 -5.56 -21.68 -1.33
N HIS A 181 -4.86 -22.78 -1.63
CA HIS A 181 -4.74 -23.35 -2.98
C HIS A 181 -6.08 -23.82 -3.57
N GLN A 182 -7.05 -24.16 -2.70
CA GLN A 182 -8.40 -24.57 -3.10
C GLN A 182 -9.35 -23.39 -3.38
N GLN A 183 -8.93 -22.14 -3.21
CA GLN A 183 -9.80 -20.98 -3.44
C GLN A 183 -9.84 -20.60 -4.92
N ASN A 184 -10.98 -20.03 -5.34
CA ASN A 184 -11.10 -19.39 -6.65
C ASN A 184 -10.45 -18.00 -6.66
N TYR A 185 -10.36 -17.37 -5.50
CA TYR A 185 -9.79 -16.03 -5.33
C TYR A 185 -9.14 -15.90 -3.95
N PHE A 186 -7.92 -15.37 -3.91
CA PHE A 186 -7.16 -15.20 -2.68
C PHE A 186 -7.05 -13.72 -2.27
N SER A 187 -7.39 -13.45 -1.01
CA SER A 187 -7.18 -12.17 -0.34
C SER A 187 -6.51 -12.40 1.02
N ILE A 188 -5.27 -11.93 1.16
CA ILE A 188 -4.48 -12.11 2.39
C ILE A 188 -5.22 -11.62 3.65
N ALA A 189 -5.97 -10.52 3.57
CA ALA A 189 -6.74 -9.99 4.70
C ALA A 189 -7.88 -10.92 5.14
N LYS A 190 -8.59 -11.54 4.17
CA LYS A 190 -9.74 -12.42 4.43
C LYS A 190 -9.33 -13.85 4.77
N ASN A 191 -8.28 -14.35 4.13
CA ASN A 191 -7.95 -15.76 4.14
C ASN A 191 -6.83 -16.13 5.13
N VAL A 192 -6.07 -15.14 5.62
CA VAL A 192 -4.88 -15.37 6.47
C VAL A 192 -4.98 -14.58 7.77
N LYS A 193 -4.83 -15.29 8.90
CA LYS A 193 -4.75 -14.66 10.23
C LYS A 193 -3.53 -13.74 10.30
N ALA A 194 -3.67 -12.59 10.96
CA ALA A 194 -2.66 -11.52 11.02
C ALA A 194 -1.23 -12.05 11.28
N LYS A 195 -1.07 -12.92 12.29
CA LYS A 195 0.23 -13.48 12.68
C LYS A 195 0.95 -14.29 11.60
N TYR A 196 0.25 -14.79 10.56
CA TYR A 196 0.88 -15.55 9.47
C TYR A 196 1.12 -14.72 8.21
N ARG A 197 0.51 -13.53 8.10
CA ARG A 197 0.58 -12.69 6.89
C ARG A 197 2.00 -12.33 6.46
N PRO A 198 2.97 -12.03 7.36
CA PRO A 198 4.34 -11.71 6.97
C PRO A 198 5.03 -12.82 6.15
N TYR A 199 4.63 -14.08 6.38
CA TYR A 199 5.23 -15.25 5.76
C TYR A 199 4.50 -15.72 4.50
N ILE A 200 3.39 -15.10 4.11
CA ILE A 200 2.74 -15.45 2.84
C ILE A 200 3.41 -14.67 1.71
N LYS A 201 3.72 -15.38 0.61
CA LYS A 201 4.39 -14.81 -0.58
C LYS A 201 3.79 -15.34 -1.88
N ASN A 202 4.21 -14.74 -2.98
CA ASN A 202 3.80 -14.98 -4.37
C ASN A 202 2.30 -14.82 -4.64
N TYR A 203 1.61 -14.00 -3.85
CA TYR A 203 0.19 -13.73 -4.06
C TYR A 203 -0.09 -12.49 -4.94
N LEU A 204 0.98 -11.82 -5.36
CA LEU A 204 1.00 -10.83 -6.43
C LEU A 204 2.05 -11.23 -7.47
N LYS A 205 1.90 -10.70 -8.69
CA LYS A 205 2.88 -10.81 -9.78
C LYS A 205 2.70 -9.65 -10.76
N PHE A 206 3.71 -9.41 -11.61
CA PHE A 206 3.57 -8.52 -12.76
C PHE A 206 2.44 -9.00 -13.68
N ALA A 207 1.79 -8.08 -14.40
CA ALA A 207 0.68 -8.42 -15.28
C ALA A 207 1.11 -9.31 -16.45
N SER A 208 2.36 -9.19 -16.90
CA SER A 208 2.95 -9.99 -17.95
C SER A 208 4.43 -10.32 -17.68
N THR A 209 4.96 -11.31 -18.42
CA THR A 209 6.40 -11.61 -18.41
C THR A 209 7.20 -10.43 -18.96
N GLU A 210 6.69 -9.75 -19.99
CA GLU A 210 7.32 -8.56 -20.57
C GLU A 210 7.49 -7.44 -19.54
N GLU A 211 6.46 -7.17 -18.73
CA GLU A 211 6.56 -6.20 -17.62
C GLU A 211 7.62 -6.63 -16.60
N SER A 212 7.65 -7.91 -16.24
CA SER A 212 8.67 -8.44 -15.32
C SER A 212 10.09 -8.25 -15.88
N ASP A 213 10.29 -8.54 -17.17
CA ASP A 213 11.59 -8.44 -17.82
C ASP A 213 12.02 -6.98 -17.98
N ASN A 214 11.09 -6.10 -18.37
CA ASN A 214 11.31 -4.66 -18.43
C ASN A 214 11.73 -4.09 -17.08
N PHE A 215 11.08 -4.51 -15.98
CA PHE A 215 11.47 -4.09 -14.64
C PHE A 215 12.87 -4.59 -14.25
N SER A 216 13.19 -5.85 -14.58
CA SER A 216 14.52 -6.45 -14.32
C SER A 216 15.65 -5.73 -15.05
N ASN A 217 15.37 -5.10 -16.19
CA ASN A 217 16.36 -4.37 -16.99
C ASN A 217 16.59 -2.93 -16.54
N LEU A 218 15.78 -2.38 -15.62
CA LEU A 218 16.00 -1.05 -15.06
C LEU A 218 17.36 -1.00 -14.34
N SER A 219 18.06 0.13 -14.42
CA SER A 219 19.33 0.33 -13.72
C SER A 219 19.31 1.64 -12.95
N ASN A 220 19.43 1.55 -11.62
CA ASN A 220 19.42 2.69 -10.70
C ASN A 220 18.19 3.60 -10.83
N ALA A 221 17.06 3.04 -11.28
CA ALA A 221 15.82 3.78 -11.47
C ALA A 221 15.14 4.11 -10.13
N ASN A 222 14.50 5.28 -10.07
CA ASN A 222 13.66 5.76 -8.98
C ASN A 222 12.20 5.32 -9.22
N ILE A 223 11.75 4.40 -8.38
CA ILE A 223 10.46 3.73 -8.48
C ILE A 223 9.53 4.30 -7.41
N LEU A 224 8.31 4.68 -7.77
CA LEU A 224 7.27 4.96 -6.79
C LEU A 224 6.25 3.82 -6.76
N VAL A 225 6.22 3.10 -5.64
CA VAL A 225 5.18 2.14 -5.31
C VAL A 225 3.99 2.89 -4.74
N ILE A 226 2.80 2.69 -5.32
CA ILE A 226 1.58 3.41 -4.96
C ILE A 226 0.58 2.41 -4.38
N ASP A 227 0.01 2.74 -3.22
CA ASP A 227 -1.10 2.00 -2.62
C ASP A 227 -2.19 2.94 -2.12
N ASP A 228 -3.45 2.51 -2.15
CA ASP A 228 -4.55 3.38 -1.72
C ASP A 228 -4.64 3.45 -0.19
N ILE A 229 -4.66 2.29 0.47
CA ILE A 229 -4.90 2.17 1.89
C ILE A 229 -4.03 1.07 2.46
N ASN A 230 -3.08 1.46 3.31
CA ASN A 230 -2.26 0.52 4.04
C ASN A 230 -2.93 0.11 5.34
N ALA A 231 -3.55 -1.07 5.38
CA ALA A 231 -4.17 -1.61 6.59
C ALA A 231 -3.24 -2.46 7.47
N SER A 232 -2.24 -3.13 6.88
CA SER A 232 -1.39 -4.08 7.63
C SER A 232 0.03 -4.23 7.09
N GLY A 233 0.42 -3.44 6.10
CA GLY A 233 1.71 -3.54 5.40
C GLY A 233 1.83 -4.75 4.47
N SER A 234 0.92 -5.73 4.55
CA SER A 234 1.09 -7.03 3.87
C SER A 234 1.25 -6.89 2.36
N THR A 235 0.33 -6.17 1.68
CA THR A 235 0.36 -5.96 0.22
C THR A 235 1.63 -5.26 -0.21
N LEU A 236 2.00 -4.17 0.46
CA LEU A 236 3.21 -3.41 0.18
C LEU A 236 4.47 -4.28 0.37
N ASN A 237 4.56 -5.02 1.46
CA ASN A 237 5.69 -5.91 1.73
C ASN A 237 5.85 -6.96 0.62
N GLU A 238 4.75 -7.46 0.08
CA GLU A 238 4.78 -8.40 -1.03
C GLU A 238 5.22 -7.76 -2.34
N VAL A 239 4.71 -6.56 -2.67
CA VAL A 239 5.18 -5.80 -3.83
C VAL A 239 6.70 -5.61 -3.72
N LEU A 240 7.19 -5.12 -2.58
CA LEU A 240 8.60 -4.87 -2.35
C LEU A 240 9.45 -6.14 -2.42
N ARG A 241 8.95 -7.27 -1.88
CA ARG A 241 9.61 -8.58 -2.00
C ARG A 241 9.76 -8.97 -3.46
N ILE A 242 8.73 -8.79 -4.28
CA ILE A 242 8.77 -9.11 -5.71
C ILE A 242 9.74 -8.19 -6.45
N LEU A 243 9.64 -6.87 -6.25
CA LEU A 243 10.53 -5.90 -6.90
C LEU A 243 12.00 -6.19 -6.57
N ASN A 244 12.34 -6.36 -5.30
CA ASN A 244 13.71 -6.66 -4.87
C ASN A 244 14.21 -8.03 -5.33
N SER A 245 13.33 -9.01 -5.50
CA SER A 245 13.70 -10.31 -6.07
C SER A 245 14.05 -10.23 -7.56
N ARG A 246 13.48 -9.25 -8.28
CA ARG A 246 13.70 -9.02 -9.70
C ARG A 246 14.84 -8.07 -9.98
N ASN A 247 14.98 -7.03 -9.16
CA ASN A 247 15.98 -5.99 -9.32
C ASN A 247 16.20 -5.25 -8.00
N ASN A 248 17.31 -5.53 -7.32
CA ASN A 248 17.67 -4.91 -6.05
C ASN A 248 18.51 -3.62 -6.19
N ARG A 249 18.68 -3.11 -7.43
CA ARG A 249 19.49 -1.93 -7.73
C ARG A 249 18.67 -0.64 -7.83
N CYS A 250 17.34 -0.75 -7.79
CA CYS A 250 16.44 0.39 -7.87
C CYS A 250 16.31 1.13 -6.52
N ASN A 251 16.05 2.43 -6.60
CA ASN A 251 15.64 3.24 -5.44
C ASN A 251 14.12 3.20 -5.36
N ILE A 252 13.57 2.68 -4.26
CA ILE A 252 12.13 2.48 -4.13
C ILE A 252 11.56 3.44 -3.08
N TYR A 253 10.57 4.20 -3.50
CA TYR A 253 9.75 5.07 -2.67
C TYR A 253 8.36 4.44 -2.57
N VAL A 254 7.77 4.45 -1.39
CA VAL A 254 6.41 3.95 -1.17
C VAL A 254 5.52 5.12 -0.79
N TYR A 255 4.46 5.34 -1.58
CA TYR A 255 3.39 6.26 -1.28
C TYR A 255 2.10 5.48 -1.02
N THR A 256 1.58 5.62 0.19
CA THR A 256 0.22 5.20 0.51
C THR A 256 -0.63 6.42 0.79
N LEU A 257 -1.85 6.53 0.24
CA LEU A 257 -2.71 7.67 0.52
C LEU A 257 -3.15 7.72 2.00
N ILE A 258 -3.62 6.60 2.56
CA ILE A 258 -4.06 6.52 3.98
C ILE A 258 -3.38 5.38 4.71
N GLU A 259 -2.82 5.67 5.88
CA GLU A 259 -2.46 4.67 6.87
C GLU A 259 -3.68 4.31 7.73
N HIS A 260 -4.06 3.03 7.70
CA HIS A 260 -5.12 2.46 8.51
C HIS A 260 -4.51 1.52 9.54
N THR A 261 -3.89 2.08 10.57
CA THR A 261 -3.48 1.31 11.76
C THR A 261 -4.72 0.91 12.54
N SER A 262 -4.88 -0.38 12.81
CA SER A 262 -5.92 -0.93 13.69
C SER A 262 -5.56 -0.75 15.15
#